data_AF-A0AAI9CZ63-F1
#
_entry.id   AF-A0AAI9CZ63-F1
#
_cell.length_a   1.000
_cell.length_b   1.000
_cell.length_c   1.000
_cell.angle_alpha   90.00
_cell.angle_beta   90.00
_cell.angle_gamma   90.00
#
_symmetry.space_group_name_H-M   'P 1'
#
loop_
_entity.id
_entity.type
_entity.pdbx_description
1 polymer ?
#
loop_
_entity_poly.entity_id
_entity_poly.type
_entity_poly.pdbx_seq_one_letter_code
_entity_poly.pdbx_strand_id
1 'polypeptide(L)'
;MPDWAKPSGYFGIGLQTVFKLCDEVVIKTRKKENPCYEIKVINNADNEFFDISIKELDDRRFEGTEIKSIFKSKNENFINYRGRRIENYEDPLLLEQKNDFYQNVMQMLTSDFKKSHIPLIINKTKLERRVDVENKEGNVFMSDYSLGADFSIKINMEDYIFANLTFKYKGVEFDTSFNVKCLVGELDIFKNSAGYWLTIDRKKGRTDRHKEIEEIITYILENHSSNLRENTKDDKLSDFYLYSVTGKSINYEWKQYEINGIKLEQYISGENDLFVYEHKYGFLYNTKFNDIDLNVMQILSGIFKKESLSLVVEEYYGDLPFDESESYDEDDGIGFIFKFKNDGLKTFTCPSALLRKEIELNVSEPPTRRLIPCYNEYYSDISICEGDIPLNINVGSSFNRWVDKFMFTPMISSPSSEFDLEQQLSLLLNFYISLNILSCTEDSFKAKYKECWLELGFIN
;
A
#
# COMPACT_ATOMS: atom_id res chain seq x y z
N MET A 1 6.53 9.80 -21.75
CA MET A 1 6.49 11.16 -22.34
C MET A 1 6.34 12.21 -21.22
N PRO A 2 7.15 13.28 -21.15
CA PRO A 2 7.03 14.33 -20.12
C PRO A 2 5.66 15.07 -20.20
N ASP A 3 5.15 15.63 -19.09
CA ASP A 3 3.82 16.27 -19.04
C ASP A 3 3.66 17.44 -20.01
N TRP A 4 4.72 18.23 -20.19
CA TRP A 4 4.75 19.34 -21.14
C TRP A 4 4.60 18.88 -22.60
N ALA A 5 4.73 17.59 -22.88
CA ALA A 5 4.68 17.00 -24.21
C ALA A 5 3.41 16.14 -24.46
N LYS A 6 2.50 15.99 -23.49
CA LYS A 6 1.19 15.30 -23.66
C LYS A 6 0.16 16.20 -24.37
N PRO A 7 -0.90 15.71 -25.05
CA PRO A 7 -1.77 16.52 -25.92
C PRO A 7 -2.22 17.87 -25.34
N SER A 8 -2.71 17.94 -24.10
CA SER A 8 -3.12 19.23 -23.50
C SER A 8 -1.95 20.17 -23.19
N GLY A 9 -0.78 19.64 -22.78
CA GLY A 9 0.46 20.41 -22.62
C GLY A 9 1.10 20.78 -23.96
N TYR A 10 1.13 19.83 -24.89
CA TYR A 10 1.60 19.93 -26.27
C TYR A 10 0.81 20.96 -27.08
N PHE A 11 -0.52 20.99 -26.90
CA PHE A 11 -1.41 22.00 -27.49
C PHE A 11 -1.49 23.29 -26.64
N GLY A 12 -0.83 23.37 -25.49
CA GLY A 12 -0.79 24.57 -24.65
C GLY A 12 -2.11 24.93 -23.95
N ILE A 13 -3.04 23.99 -23.81
CA ILE A 13 -4.39 24.21 -23.23
C ILE A 13 -4.50 23.77 -21.77
N GLY A 14 -3.42 23.28 -21.16
CA GLY A 14 -3.41 22.74 -19.79
C GLY A 14 -3.89 23.71 -18.70
N LEU A 15 -3.71 25.03 -18.89
CA LEU A 15 -4.12 26.06 -17.94
C LEU A 15 -5.63 26.04 -17.65
N GLN A 16 -6.46 25.61 -18.61
CA GLN A 16 -7.92 25.58 -18.43
C GLN A 16 -8.38 24.71 -17.25
N THR A 17 -7.56 23.72 -16.87
CA THR A 17 -7.84 22.82 -15.75
C THR A 17 -7.87 23.57 -14.41
N VAL A 18 -7.02 24.58 -14.23
CA VAL A 18 -6.92 25.33 -12.97
C VAL A 18 -8.17 26.18 -12.72
N PHE A 19 -8.80 26.69 -13.78
CA PHE A 19 -10.03 27.48 -13.67
C PHE A 19 -11.23 26.64 -13.18
N LYS A 20 -11.24 25.33 -13.45
CA LYS A 20 -12.29 24.42 -12.95
C LYS A 20 -12.08 24.01 -11.49
N LEU A 21 -10.83 23.94 -11.04
CA LEU A 21 -10.47 23.42 -9.72
C LEU A 21 -10.40 24.52 -8.64
N CYS A 22 -10.19 25.77 -9.06
CA CYS A 22 -10.04 26.91 -8.15
C CYS A 22 -11.27 27.82 -8.22
N ASP A 23 -11.61 28.43 -7.09
CA ASP A 23 -12.63 29.48 -7.04
C ASP A 23 -12.14 30.77 -7.70
N GLU A 24 -10.85 31.06 -7.54
CA GLU A 24 -10.23 32.25 -8.10
C GLU A 24 -8.82 31.94 -8.57
N VAL A 25 -8.48 32.44 -9.77
CA VAL A 25 -7.14 32.38 -10.34
C VAL A 25 -6.73 33.78 -10.76
N VAL A 26 -5.62 34.27 -10.22
CA VAL A 26 -5.05 35.56 -10.54
C VAL A 26 -3.71 35.35 -11.25
N ILE A 27 -3.63 35.79 -12.50
CA ILE A 27 -2.42 35.71 -13.33
C ILE A 27 -1.87 37.12 -13.46
N LYS A 28 -0.68 37.36 -12.90
CA LYS A 28 0.09 38.57 -13.12
C LYS A 28 1.18 38.29 -14.14
N THR A 29 1.19 39.01 -15.26
CA THR A 29 2.15 38.77 -16.34
C THR A 29 2.72 40.07 -16.89
N ARG A 30 4.02 40.07 -17.16
CA ARG A 30 4.71 41.16 -17.85
C ARG A 30 5.81 40.62 -18.74
N LYS A 31 5.76 41.03 -20.01
CA LYS A 31 6.89 40.92 -20.96
C LYS A 31 7.65 42.25 -20.96
N LYS A 32 8.97 42.21 -21.16
CA LYS A 32 9.87 43.39 -21.09
C LYS A 32 9.38 44.63 -21.84
N GLU A 33 8.73 44.44 -22.98
CA GLU A 33 8.25 45.49 -23.88
C GLU A 33 6.78 45.88 -23.67
N ASN A 34 6.05 45.18 -22.79
CA ASN A 34 4.62 45.38 -22.59
C ASN A 34 4.31 45.89 -21.16
N PRO A 35 3.15 46.56 -20.97
CA PRO A 35 2.61 46.82 -19.64
C PRO A 35 2.43 45.54 -18.83
N CYS A 36 2.42 45.68 -17.51
CA CYS A 36 2.09 44.58 -16.61
C CYS A 36 0.57 44.42 -16.58
N TYR A 37 0.07 43.19 -16.69
CA TYR A 37 -1.35 42.90 -16.62
C TYR A 37 -1.65 41.95 -15.46
N GLU A 38 -2.80 42.19 -14.83
CA GLU A 38 -3.47 41.27 -13.92
C GLU A 38 -4.71 40.73 -14.62
N ILE A 39 -4.78 39.42 -14.76
CA ILE A 39 -5.93 38.70 -15.31
C ILE A 39 -6.52 37.91 -14.14
N LYS A 40 -7.73 38.27 -13.73
CA LYS A 40 -8.45 37.59 -12.65
C LYS A 40 -9.61 36.80 -13.23
N VAL A 41 -9.63 35.50 -12.94
CA VAL A 41 -10.66 34.55 -13.34
C VAL A 41 -11.37 34.08 -12.07
N ILE A 42 -12.69 34.26 -11.99
CA ILE A 42 -13.53 33.79 -10.89
C ILE A 42 -14.43 32.68 -11.41
N ASN A 43 -14.45 31.55 -10.71
CA ASN A 43 -15.37 30.46 -10.96
C ASN A 43 -16.62 30.65 -10.09
N ASN A 44 -17.76 30.93 -10.73
CA ASN A 44 -19.03 31.02 -10.03
C ASN A 44 -19.55 29.60 -9.75
N ALA A 45 -20.10 29.38 -8.55
CA ALA A 45 -20.31 28.08 -7.90
C ALA A 45 -21.07 27.00 -8.71
N ASP A 46 -21.67 27.35 -9.86
CA ASP A 46 -22.37 26.44 -10.76
C ASP A 46 -21.48 25.86 -11.89
N ASN A 47 -20.18 26.19 -11.96
CA ASN A 47 -19.21 25.68 -12.96
C ASN A 47 -19.58 25.89 -14.45
N GLU A 48 -20.64 26.65 -14.75
CA GLU A 48 -21.11 26.89 -16.13
C GLU A 48 -20.51 28.15 -16.77
N PHE A 49 -20.09 29.15 -15.96
CA PHE A 49 -19.56 30.43 -16.45
C PHE A 49 -18.40 30.94 -15.60
N PHE A 50 -17.39 31.52 -16.26
CA PHE A 50 -16.24 32.17 -15.62
C PHE A 50 -16.31 33.68 -15.80
N ASP A 51 -16.15 34.43 -14.71
CA ASP A 51 -15.97 35.87 -14.79
C ASP A 51 -14.49 36.20 -14.96
N ILE A 52 -14.16 36.85 -16.08
CA ILE A 52 -12.78 37.23 -16.41
C ILE A 52 -12.66 38.75 -16.40
N SER A 53 -11.68 39.25 -15.67
CA SER A 53 -11.32 40.67 -15.65
C SER A 53 -9.85 40.84 -15.98
N ILE A 54 -9.53 41.90 -16.73
CA ILE A 54 -8.17 42.24 -17.13
C ILE A 54 -7.91 43.68 -16.71
N LYS A 55 -6.83 43.90 -15.99
CA LYS A 55 -6.42 45.21 -15.48
C LYS A 55 -4.94 45.45 -15.75
N GLU A 56 -4.61 46.64 -16.23
CA GLU A 56 -3.21 47.09 -16.33
C GLU A 56 -2.70 47.49 -14.93
N LEU A 57 -1.49 47.05 -14.59
CA LEU A 57 -0.79 47.35 -13.35
C LEU A 57 0.45 48.21 -13.64
N ASP A 58 0.71 49.20 -12.77
CA ASP A 58 1.96 49.95 -12.79
C ASP A 58 3.05 49.22 -11.97
N ASP A 59 3.49 48.07 -12.48
CA ASP A 59 4.63 47.32 -11.93
C ASP A 59 5.66 47.03 -13.01
N ARG A 60 6.57 47.98 -13.19
CA ARG A 60 7.67 47.90 -14.17
C ARG A 60 8.85 47.06 -13.71
N ARG A 61 8.86 46.58 -12.45
CA ARG A 61 9.97 45.78 -11.89
C ARG A 61 9.74 44.28 -12.07
N PHE A 62 8.49 43.85 -12.14
CA PHE A 62 8.12 42.46 -12.37
C PHE A 62 8.40 42.01 -13.81
N GLU A 63 9.12 40.92 -14.03
CA GLU A 63 9.32 40.32 -15.36
C GLU A 63 9.04 38.82 -15.26
N GLY A 64 8.12 38.33 -16.10
CA GLY A 64 7.68 36.93 -16.07
C GLY A 64 6.18 36.78 -15.85
N THR A 65 5.76 35.63 -15.31
CA THR A 65 4.36 35.30 -15.02
C THR A 65 4.26 34.69 -13.63
N GLU A 66 3.35 35.22 -12.82
CA GLU A 66 2.96 34.71 -11.50
C GLU A 66 1.51 34.25 -11.59
N ILE A 67 1.23 33.04 -11.11
CA ILE A 67 -0.11 32.48 -11.06
C ILE A 67 -0.45 32.21 -9.59
N LYS A 68 -1.49 32.88 -9.09
CA LYS A 68 -2.06 32.64 -7.77
C LYS A 68 -3.37 31.88 -7.94
N SER A 69 -3.46 30.72 -7.32
CA SER A 69 -4.64 29.85 -7.38
C SER A 69 -5.24 29.77 -5.98
N ILE A 70 -6.50 30.15 -5.84
CA ILE A 70 -7.21 30.22 -4.57
C ILE A 70 -8.28 29.12 -4.55
N PHE A 71 -8.21 28.29 -3.52
CA PHE A 71 -9.14 27.19 -3.26
C PHE A 71 -9.98 27.56 -2.04
N LYS A 72 -11.30 27.50 -2.14
CA LYS A 72 -12.15 27.35 -0.96
C LYS A 72 -12.00 25.91 -0.50
N SER A 73 -11.51 25.72 0.71
CA SER A 73 -11.67 24.46 1.41
C SER A 73 -13.17 24.23 1.61
N LYS A 74 -13.82 23.55 0.66
CA LYS A 74 -14.95 22.71 1.06
C LYS A 74 -14.36 21.67 2.00
N ASN A 75 -15.05 21.35 3.09
CA ASN A 75 -14.73 20.20 3.95
C ASN A 75 -14.98 18.91 3.15
N GLU A 76 -14.30 18.76 2.02
CA GLU A 76 -14.38 17.63 1.13
C GLU A 76 -13.09 16.85 1.28
N ASN A 77 -13.29 15.57 1.51
CA ASN A 77 -12.29 14.58 1.86
C ASN A 77 -11.22 14.49 0.77
N PHE A 78 -10.04 15.05 1.02
CA PHE A 78 -8.87 14.77 0.22
C PHE A 78 -8.32 13.40 0.62
N ILE A 79 -8.69 12.38 -0.16
CA ILE A 79 -8.14 11.04 -0.03
C ILE A 79 -6.66 11.12 -0.41
N ASN A 80 -5.78 10.72 0.50
CA ASN A 80 -4.35 10.67 0.28
C ASN A 80 -4.02 9.72 -0.89
N TYR A 81 -3.31 10.24 -1.89
CA TYR A 81 -3.11 9.59 -3.19
C TYR A 81 -1.85 8.72 -3.29
N ARG A 82 -1.13 8.52 -2.19
CA ARG A 82 -0.03 7.55 -2.14
C ARG A 82 -0.05 6.88 -0.78
N GLY A 83 -0.03 5.56 -0.76
CA GLY A 83 0.23 4.73 0.42
C GLY A 83 1.66 4.89 0.98
N ARG A 84 2.15 6.13 1.10
CA ARG A 84 3.30 6.46 1.93
C ARG A 84 2.77 7.06 3.22
N ARG A 85 3.23 6.49 4.33
CA ARG A 85 2.99 6.92 5.72
C ARG A 85 2.76 8.43 5.75
N ILE A 86 1.52 8.83 6.05
CA ILE A 86 1.39 10.08 6.77
C ILE A 86 1.94 9.75 8.15
N GLU A 87 3.02 10.41 8.55
CA GLU A 87 3.46 10.44 9.94
C GLU A 87 2.40 11.20 10.75
N ASN A 88 1.21 10.60 10.90
CA ASN A 88 0.12 11.16 11.66
C ASN A 88 0.20 10.62 13.08
N TYR A 89 0.44 11.53 14.01
CA TYR A 89 0.37 11.30 15.46
C TYR A 89 -1.08 11.25 15.99
N GLU A 90 -2.08 10.93 15.15
CA GLU A 90 -3.50 10.93 15.53
C GLU A 90 -4.14 9.54 15.30
N ASP A 91 -5.11 9.16 16.15
CA ASP A 91 -5.69 7.81 16.20
C ASP A 91 -6.61 7.53 14.99
N PRO A 92 -6.37 6.48 14.18
CA PRO A 92 -7.18 6.15 13.00
C PRO A 92 -8.62 5.75 13.32
N LEU A 93 -8.97 5.57 14.59
CA LEU A 93 -10.34 5.28 15.04
C LEU A 93 -11.17 6.55 15.32
N LEU A 94 -10.55 7.73 15.30
CA LEU A 94 -11.27 9.00 15.38
C LEU A 94 -11.88 9.30 13.99
N LEU A 95 -13.22 9.20 13.91
CA LEU A 95 -14.00 9.37 12.67
C LEU A 95 -13.97 10.78 12.07
N GLU A 96 -13.18 11.72 12.62
CA GLU A 96 -13.05 13.07 12.08
C GLU A 96 -12.11 13.08 10.86
N GLN A 97 -12.72 13.08 9.67
CA GLN A 97 -12.04 13.22 8.39
C GLN A 97 -11.44 14.62 8.25
N LYS A 98 -10.12 14.71 7.99
CA LYS A 98 -9.43 15.99 7.73
C LYS A 98 -8.71 16.03 6.39
N ASN A 99 -8.47 17.27 5.98
CA ASN A 99 -8.08 17.72 4.65
C ASN A 99 -6.56 17.76 4.48
N ASP A 100 -5.98 16.77 3.79
CA ASP A 100 -4.53 16.63 3.52
C ASP A 100 -4.02 17.45 2.31
N PHE A 101 -4.73 18.51 1.91
CA PHE A 101 -4.47 19.24 0.66
C PHE A 101 -3.00 19.70 0.51
N TYR A 102 -2.41 20.28 1.56
CA TYR A 102 -1.04 20.80 1.49
C TYR A 102 0.00 19.71 1.19
N GLN A 103 -0.08 18.57 1.87
CA GLN A 103 0.86 17.46 1.68
C GLN A 103 0.70 16.83 0.29
N ASN A 104 -0.54 16.65 -0.15
CA ASN A 104 -0.84 16.14 -1.50
C ASN A 104 -0.29 17.06 -2.59
N VAL A 105 -0.48 18.38 -2.48
CA VAL A 105 0.05 19.37 -3.43
C VAL A 105 1.57 19.33 -3.45
N MET A 106 2.23 19.29 -2.29
CA MET A 106 3.69 19.25 -2.19
C MET A 106 4.27 17.97 -2.80
N GLN A 107 3.65 16.82 -2.58
CA GLN A 107 4.07 15.56 -3.21
C GLN A 107 3.89 15.58 -4.73
N MET A 108 2.76 16.12 -5.22
CA MET A 108 2.51 16.24 -6.66
C MET A 108 3.56 17.13 -7.33
N LEU A 109 3.78 18.33 -6.81
CA LEU A 109 4.80 19.26 -7.34
C LEU A 109 6.20 18.65 -7.34
N THR A 110 6.55 17.92 -6.28
CA THR A 110 7.83 17.22 -6.18
C THR A 110 7.96 16.13 -7.23
N SER A 111 6.92 15.32 -7.43
CA SER A 111 6.91 14.19 -8.35
C SER A 111 6.94 14.63 -9.82
N ASP A 112 6.07 15.55 -10.22
CA ASP A 112 5.86 15.95 -11.62
C ASP A 112 7.06 16.70 -12.16
N PHE A 113 7.68 17.51 -11.32
CA PHE A 113 8.79 18.34 -11.73
C PHE A 113 10.18 17.82 -11.35
N LYS A 114 10.27 16.62 -10.74
CA LYS A 114 11.53 15.93 -10.45
C LYS A 114 12.45 15.78 -11.67
N LYS A 115 11.86 15.72 -12.87
CA LYS A 115 12.54 15.56 -14.16
C LYS A 115 12.68 16.88 -14.95
N SER A 116 12.28 18.03 -14.37
CA SER A 116 12.37 19.34 -15.02
C SER A 116 13.82 19.75 -15.25
N HIS A 117 14.12 20.29 -16.43
CA HIS A 117 15.43 20.88 -16.74
C HIS A 117 15.60 22.29 -16.16
N ILE A 118 14.51 22.89 -15.65
CA ILE A 118 14.51 24.18 -14.99
C ILE A 118 14.65 23.95 -13.48
N PRO A 119 15.61 24.61 -12.78
CA PRO A 119 15.70 24.54 -11.33
C PRO A 119 14.42 25.06 -10.69
N LEU A 120 13.83 24.26 -9.80
CA LEU A 120 12.62 24.64 -9.09
C LEU A 120 12.91 24.88 -7.63
N ILE A 121 12.33 25.97 -7.14
CA ILE A 121 12.38 26.39 -5.76
C ILE A 121 10.96 26.27 -5.23
N ILE A 122 10.77 25.33 -4.31
CA ILE A 122 9.49 25.15 -3.62
C ILE A 122 9.72 25.59 -2.18
N ASN A 123 8.98 26.60 -1.71
CA ASN A 123 9.13 27.16 -0.35
C ASN A 123 10.58 27.46 0.06
N LYS A 124 11.35 28.06 -0.86
CA LYS A 124 12.78 28.41 -0.70
C LYS A 124 13.75 27.21 -0.70
N THR A 125 13.27 25.99 -0.92
CA THR A 125 14.09 24.79 -1.03
C THR A 125 14.25 24.38 -2.49
N LYS A 126 15.48 24.07 -2.91
CA LYS A 126 15.78 23.61 -4.28
C LYS A 126 15.47 22.12 -4.40
N LEU A 127 14.73 21.73 -5.44
CA LEU A 127 14.42 20.33 -5.71
C LEU A 127 15.62 19.59 -6.33
N GLU A 128 16.03 18.46 -5.74
CA GLU A 128 17.12 17.61 -6.25
C GLU A 128 16.64 16.64 -7.35
N ARG A 129 17.52 16.39 -8.33
CA ARG A 129 17.23 15.54 -9.50
C ARG A 129 17.65 14.09 -9.25
N ARG A 130 16.82 13.12 -9.63
CA ARG A 130 17.23 11.71 -9.84
C ARG A 130 16.83 11.23 -11.24
N VAL A 131 17.63 10.32 -11.80
CA VAL A 131 17.44 9.71 -13.12
C VAL A 131 17.18 8.22 -12.91
N ASP A 132 16.07 7.72 -13.48
CA ASP A 132 15.75 6.29 -13.52
C ASP A 132 15.85 5.80 -14.98
N VAL A 133 16.32 4.57 -15.16
CA VAL A 133 16.60 3.90 -16.44
C VAL A 133 15.49 2.88 -16.72
N GLU A 134 14.92 2.88 -17.93
CA GLU A 134 13.95 1.87 -18.37
C GLU A 134 14.68 0.72 -19.09
N ASN A 135 14.39 -0.53 -18.65
CA ASN A 135 14.72 -1.74 -19.40
C ASN A 135 13.47 -2.23 -20.16
N LYS A 136 13.64 -2.65 -21.42
CA LYS A 136 12.60 -3.34 -22.20
C LYS A 136 13.11 -4.73 -22.60
N GLU A 137 12.37 -5.78 -22.24
CA GLU A 137 12.56 -7.15 -22.73
C GLU A 137 11.29 -7.69 -23.40
N GLY A 138 11.47 -8.64 -24.33
CA GLY A 138 10.44 -9.20 -25.20
C GLY A 138 9.59 -10.29 -24.55
N ASN A 139 8.50 -9.89 -23.90
CA ASN A 139 7.51 -10.81 -23.35
C ASN A 139 6.44 -11.23 -24.39
N VAL A 140 5.72 -12.32 -24.12
CA VAL A 140 4.59 -12.79 -24.96
C VAL A 140 3.32 -12.04 -24.60
N PHE A 141 2.83 -11.23 -25.54
CA PHE A 141 1.59 -10.46 -25.41
C PHE A 141 0.38 -11.29 -25.82
N MET A 142 -0.68 -11.19 -25.02
CA MET A 142 -1.99 -11.78 -25.28
C MET A 142 -3.06 -10.68 -25.33
N SER A 143 -4.05 -10.86 -26.21
CA SER A 143 -5.18 -9.94 -26.38
C SER A 143 -6.50 -10.64 -26.07
N ASP A 144 -7.26 -10.12 -25.10
CA ASP A 144 -8.63 -10.56 -24.84
C ASP A 144 -9.60 -9.41 -25.17
N TYR A 145 -10.27 -9.53 -26.32
CA TYR A 145 -11.21 -8.51 -26.80
C TYR A 145 -12.50 -8.42 -25.98
N SER A 146 -12.89 -9.49 -25.28
CA SER A 146 -14.10 -9.51 -24.45
C SER A 146 -13.85 -8.80 -23.11
N LEU A 147 -12.69 -9.07 -22.52
CA LEU A 147 -12.16 -8.32 -21.37
C LEU A 147 -11.84 -6.87 -21.77
N GLY A 148 -11.37 -6.69 -23.00
CA GLY A 148 -10.96 -5.43 -23.59
C GLY A 148 -9.61 -4.96 -23.07
N ALA A 149 -8.66 -5.89 -22.96
CA ALA A 149 -7.30 -5.63 -22.51
C ALA A 149 -6.26 -6.49 -23.26
N ASP A 150 -5.09 -5.91 -23.49
CA ASP A 150 -3.87 -6.62 -23.88
C ASP A 150 -2.99 -6.77 -22.63
N PHE A 151 -2.34 -7.92 -22.46
CA PHE A 151 -1.52 -8.15 -21.28
C PHE A 151 -0.35 -9.08 -21.57
N SER A 152 0.66 -8.94 -20.72
CA SER A 152 1.83 -9.80 -20.66
C SER A 152 2.31 -9.79 -19.22
N ILE A 153 1.95 -10.81 -18.46
CA ILE A 153 2.27 -10.89 -17.02
C ILE A 153 3.17 -12.08 -16.72
N LYS A 154 4.10 -11.91 -15.78
CA LYS A 154 4.94 -12.97 -15.22
C LYS A 154 5.10 -12.80 -13.71
N ILE A 155 5.46 -13.87 -13.03
CA ILE A 155 5.83 -13.83 -11.62
C ILE A 155 7.31 -13.51 -11.50
N ASN A 156 7.64 -12.62 -10.58
CA ASN A 156 9.01 -12.31 -10.21
C ASN A 156 9.15 -12.32 -8.69
N MET A 157 10.03 -13.19 -8.20
CA MET A 157 10.31 -13.37 -6.78
C MET A 157 11.51 -12.53 -6.30
N GLU A 158 12.37 -12.09 -7.23
CA GLU A 158 13.69 -11.51 -6.95
C GLU A 158 13.69 -9.99 -6.89
N ASP A 159 12.74 -9.31 -7.55
CA ASP A 159 12.71 -7.84 -7.62
C ASP A 159 11.95 -7.24 -6.44
N TYR A 160 12.66 -6.99 -5.33
CA TYR A 160 12.07 -6.50 -4.09
C TYR A 160 11.63 -5.03 -4.11
N ILE A 161 12.00 -4.22 -5.11
CA ILE A 161 11.84 -2.75 -4.98
C ILE A 161 11.31 -2.02 -6.24
N PHE A 162 11.41 -2.57 -7.46
CA PHE A 162 11.16 -1.75 -8.67
C PHE A 162 10.40 -2.40 -9.83
N ALA A 163 10.13 -3.70 -9.82
CA ALA A 163 9.35 -4.32 -10.88
C ALA A 163 7.90 -4.46 -10.42
N ASN A 164 7.02 -3.63 -10.97
CA ASN A 164 5.57 -3.71 -10.77
C ASN A 164 4.88 -3.94 -12.11
N LEU A 165 3.64 -4.39 -12.07
CA LEU A 165 2.76 -4.39 -13.24
C LEU A 165 2.62 -2.96 -13.78
N THR A 166 2.94 -2.78 -15.05
CA THR A 166 2.82 -1.50 -15.76
C THR A 166 1.43 -1.40 -16.36
N PHE A 167 0.64 -0.42 -15.92
CA PHE A 167 -0.71 -0.20 -16.43
C PHE A 167 -0.70 0.79 -17.60
N LYS A 168 -1.40 0.47 -18.67
CA LYS A 168 -1.53 1.29 -19.88
C LYS A 168 -3.00 1.43 -20.27
N TYR A 169 -3.34 2.56 -20.87
CA TYR A 169 -4.61 2.78 -21.55
C TYR A 169 -4.33 3.12 -23.01
N LYS A 170 -4.63 2.18 -23.91
CA LYS A 170 -4.35 2.27 -25.35
C LYS A 170 -2.91 2.68 -25.63
N GLY A 171 -1.96 1.99 -25.01
CA GLY A 171 -0.52 2.19 -25.15
C GLY A 171 0.06 3.32 -24.32
N VAL A 172 -0.76 4.06 -23.56
CA VAL A 172 -0.29 5.16 -22.70
C VAL A 172 -0.24 4.72 -21.25
N GLU A 173 0.95 4.68 -20.68
CA GLU A 173 1.17 4.32 -19.28
C GLU A 173 0.49 5.28 -18.30
N PHE A 174 -0.09 4.72 -17.25
CA PHE A 174 -0.65 5.43 -16.12
C PHE A 174 -0.33 4.74 -14.78
N ASP A 175 -0.11 5.56 -13.76
CA ASP A 175 0.08 5.15 -12.37
C ASP A 175 -1.28 4.88 -11.75
N THR A 176 -1.55 3.62 -11.40
CA THR A 176 -2.73 3.22 -10.63
C THR A 176 -2.54 3.47 -9.13
N SER A 177 -1.31 3.65 -8.64
CA SER A 177 -0.96 3.54 -7.22
C SER A 177 -1.42 2.21 -6.58
N PHE A 178 -1.69 1.22 -7.44
CA PHE A 178 -2.08 -0.13 -7.08
C PHE A 178 -0.90 -1.04 -7.37
N ASN A 179 -0.40 -1.71 -6.33
CA ASN A 179 0.70 -2.66 -6.46
C ASN A 179 0.17 -4.07 -6.27
N VAL A 180 0.42 -4.94 -7.25
CA VAL A 180 0.18 -6.37 -7.13
C VAL A 180 1.51 -7.05 -6.88
N LYS A 181 1.74 -7.45 -5.62
CA LYS A 181 2.99 -8.09 -5.22
C LYS A 181 3.29 -9.31 -6.12
N CYS A 182 4.57 -9.47 -6.44
CA CYS A 182 5.14 -10.55 -7.25
C CYS A 182 4.72 -10.58 -8.73
N LEU A 183 3.76 -9.76 -9.20
CA LEU A 183 3.42 -9.67 -10.62
C LEU A 183 4.14 -8.51 -11.30
N VAL A 184 4.77 -8.83 -12.42
CA VAL A 184 5.48 -7.87 -13.26
C VAL A 184 5.05 -8.04 -14.71
N GLY A 185 5.25 -6.99 -15.51
CA GLY A 185 4.88 -6.99 -16.93
C GLY A 185 3.95 -5.84 -17.26
N GLU A 186 3.03 -6.04 -18.20
CA GLU A 186 2.17 -4.99 -18.73
C GLU A 186 0.69 -5.41 -18.79
N LEU A 187 -0.21 -4.47 -18.48
CA LEU A 187 -1.65 -4.56 -18.69
C LEU A 187 -2.14 -3.29 -19.39
N ASP A 188 -2.54 -3.41 -20.65
CA ASP A 188 -3.06 -2.33 -21.49
C ASP A 188 -4.58 -2.44 -21.70
N ILE A 189 -5.33 -1.58 -21.03
CA ILE A 189 -6.79 -1.58 -21.04
C ILE A 189 -7.30 -0.70 -22.18
N PHE A 190 -8.10 -1.26 -23.09
CA PHE A 190 -8.73 -0.51 -24.18
C PHE A 190 -10.26 -0.47 -24.12
N LYS A 191 -10.87 -1.22 -23.19
CA LYS A 191 -12.30 -1.12 -22.84
C LYS A 191 -12.62 0.25 -22.25
N ASN A 192 -13.84 0.74 -22.47
CA ASN A 192 -14.33 2.03 -21.97
C ASN A 192 -13.51 3.25 -22.42
N SER A 193 -13.98 4.44 -22.06
CA SER A 193 -13.33 5.71 -22.41
C SER A 193 -12.21 6.08 -21.43
N ALA A 194 -11.30 6.96 -21.84
CA ALA A 194 -10.22 7.43 -20.98
C ALA A 194 -10.72 8.05 -19.66
N GLY A 195 -11.88 8.73 -19.67
CA GLY A 195 -12.48 9.30 -18.45
C GLY A 195 -13.02 8.27 -17.45
N TYR A 196 -13.20 7.02 -17.90
CA TYR A 196 -13.60 5.91 -17.06
C TYR A 196 -12.44 5.38 -16.21
N TRP A 197 -11.26 5.22 -16.82
CA TRP A 197 -10.09 4.65 -16.15
C TRP A 197 -9.13 5.68 -15.57
N LEU A 198 -9.02 6.83 -16.23
CA LEU A 198 -8.03 7.85 -15.91
C LEU A 198 -8.71 9.05 -15.26
N THR A 199 -8.02 9.64 -14.29
CA THR A 199 -8.44 10.92 -13.72
C THR A 199 -8.31 12.04 -14.76
N ILE A 200 -8.62 13.28 -14.36
CA ILE A 200 -8.32 14.47 -15.17
C ILE A 200 -6.82 14.52 -15.50
N ASP A 201 -5.97 14.13 -14.55
CA ASP A 201 -4.58 13.81 -14.83
C ASP A 201 -4.50 12.44 -15.53
N ARG A 202 -4.22 12.47 -16.83
CA ARG A 202 -4.12 11.28 -17.69
C ARG A 202 -2.89 10.42 -17.40
N LYS A 203 -2.09 10.74 -16.37
CA LYS A 203 -1.09 9.85 -15.79
C LYS A 203 -1.63 9.01 -14.66
N LYS A 204 -2.80 9.32 -14.12
CA LYS A 204 -3.29 8.68 -12.90
C LYS A 204 -4.54 7.89 -13.21
N GLY A 205 -4.52 6.63 -12.77
CA GLY A 205 -5.69 5.79 -12.68
C GLY A 205 -6.66 6.32 -11.65
N ARG A 206 -7.94 6.05 -11.86
CA ARG A 206 -9.00 6.35 -10.92
C ARG A 206 -9.00 5.35 -9.77
N THR A 207 -8.84 5.83 -8.54
CA THR A 207 -8.80 4.96 -7.35
C THR A 207 -10.14 4.30 -7.05
N ASP A 208 -11.26 4.95 -7.43
CA ASP A 208 -12.60 4.36 -7.39
C ASP A 208 -12.76 3.15 -8.33
N ARG A 209 -11.76 2.85 -9.16
CA ARG A 209 -11.73 1.71 -10.08
C ARG A 209 -10.74 0.62 -9.70
N HIS A 210 -10.07 0.72 -8.54
CA HIS A 210 -9.11 -0.30 -8.10
C HIS A 210 -9.72 -1.70 -8.04
N LYS A 211 -10.95 -1.80 -7.54
CA LYS A 211 -11.67 -3.08 -7.48
C LYS A 211 -11.89 -3.68 -8.87
N GLU A 212 -12.25 -2.87 -9.88
CA GLU A 212 -12.39 -3.37 -11.25
C GLU A 212 -11.05 -3.78 -11.85
N ILE A 213 -9.96 -3.09 -11.51
CA ILE A 213 -8.60 -3.49 -11.93
C ILE A 213 -8.22 -4.84 -11.30
N GLU A 214 -8.51 -5.04 -10.02
CA GLU A 214 -8.31 -6.29 -9.31
C GLU A 214 -9.14 -7.43 -9.92
N GLU A 215 -10.39 -7.16 -10.29
CA GLU A 215 -11.27 -8.09 -11.00
C GLU A 215 -10.71 -8.46 -12.38
N ILE A 216 -10.14 -7.51 -13.13
CA ILE A 216 -9.47 -7.77 -14.42
C ILE A 216 -8.26 -8.68 -14.22
N ILE A 217 -7.40 -8.38 -13.23
CA ILE A 217 -6.22 -9.19 -12.95
C ILE A 217 -6.62 -10.61 -12.52
N THR A 218 -7.58 -10.72 -11.61
CA THR A 218 -8.14 -12.01 -11.18
C THR A 218 -8.67 -12.80 -12.38
N TYR A 219 -9.42 -12.14 -13.27
CA TYR A 219 -9.92 -12.77 -14.49
C TYR A 219 -8.78 -13.28 -15.39
N ILE A 220 -7.71 -12.49 -15.57
CA ILE A 220 -6.54 -12.89 -16.37
C ILE A 220 -5.86 -14.10 -15.74
N LEU A 221 -5.58 -14.06 -14.43
CA LEU A 221 -4.96 -15.18 -13.73
C LEU A 221 -5.80 -16.45 -13.88
N GLU A 222 -7.12 -16.34 -13.76
CA GLU A 222 -8.03 -17.47 -13.81
C GLU A 222 -8.25 -18.08 -15.19
N ASN A 223 -8.31 -17.25 -16.24
CA ASN A 223 -8.73 -17.68 -17.59
C ASN A 223 -7.57 -17.74 -18.58
N HIS A 224 -6.46 -17.06 -18.28
CA HIS A 224 -5.27 -16.97 -19.13
C HIS A 224 -4.01 -17.42 -18.39
N SER A 225 -4.15 -18.38 -17.47
CA SER A 225 -3.07 -18.96 -16.65
C SER A 225 -1.93 -19.59 -17.49
N SER A 226 -2.20 -20.02 -18.72
CA SER A 226 -1.16 -20.48 -19.65
C SER A 226 -0.20 -19.35 -20.04
N ASN A 227 -0.68 -18.13 -20.24
CA ASN A 227 0.18 -16.96 -20.54
C ASN A 227 1.11 -16.66 -19.37
N LEU A 228 0.60 -16.71 -18.13
CA LEU A 228 1.38 -16.53 -16.92
C LEU A 228 2.52 -17.57 -16.84
N ARG A 229 2.21 -18.84 -17.12
CA ARG A 229 3.18 -19.95 -17.12
C ARG A 229 4.26 -19.77 -18.17
N GLU A 230 3.87 -19.50 -19.41
CA GLU A 230 4.80 -19.30 -20.53
C GLU A 230 5.77 -18.13 -20.29
N ASN A 231 5.26 -17.02 -19.74
CA ASN A 231 6.08 -15.86 -19.46
C ASN A 231 6.95 -16.01 -18.19
N THR A 232 6.50 -16.79 -17.19
CA THR A 232 7.27 -17.07 -15.96
C THR A 232 8.34 -18.15 -16.18
N LYS A 233 8.08 -19.13 -17.06
CA LYS A 233 8.98 -20.27 -17.37
C LYS A 233 9.30 -21.18 -16.17
N ASP A 234 8.41 -21.20 -15.19
CA ASP A 234 8.44 -22.12 -14.06
C ASP A 234 7.01 -22.52 -13.72
N ASP A 235 6.64 -23.75 -14.05
CA ASP A 235 5.28 -24.26 -13.86
C ASP A 235 4.89 -24.35 -12.38
N LYS A 236 5.84 -24.72 -11.50
CA LYS A 236 5.59 -24.87 -10.07
C LYS A 236 5.39 -23.51 -9.41
N LEU A 237 6.25 -22.54 -9.71
CA LEU A 237 6.12 -21.17 -9.21
C LEU A 237 4.83 -20.53 -9.73
N SER A 238 4.52 -20.73 -11.01
CA SER A 238 3.30 -20.22 -11.62
C SER A 238 2.06 -20.77 -10.96
N ASP A 239 2.03 -22.07 -10.70
CA ASP A 239 0.89 -22.70 -10.02
C ASP A 239 0.81 -22.32 -8.54
N PHE A 240 1.95 -22.16 -7.86
CA PHE A 240 2.03 -21.71 -6.48
C PHE A 240 1.42 -20.31 -6.30
N TYR A 241 1.80 -19.36 -7.15
CA TYR A 241 1.19 -18.03 -7.16
C TYR A 241 -0.30 -18.08 -7.58
N LEU A 242 -0.62 -18.82 -8.64
CA LEU A 242 -2.00 -18.91 -9.13
C LEU A 242 -2.95 -19.46 -8.06
N TYR A 243 -2.53 -20.52 -7.36
CA TYR A 243 -3.33 -21.13 -6.31
C TYR A 243 -3.48 -20.19 -5.10
N SER A 244 -2.39 -19.53 -4.67
CA SER A 244 -2.45 -18.59 -3.54
C SER A 244 -3.42 -17.43 -3.81
N VAL A 245 -3.48 -16.92 -5.03
CA VAL A 245 -4.33 -15.76 -5.38
C VAL A 245 -5.74 -16.17 -5.79
N THR A 246 -5.91 -17.18 -6.65
CA THR A 246 -7.23 -17.54 -7.22
C THR A 246 -7.86 -18.81 -6.65
N GLY A 247 -7.05 -19.74 -6.14
CA GLY A 247 -7.51 -21.06 -5.66
C GLY A 247 -7.73 -22.04 -6.80
N LYS A 248 -7.47 -21.62 -8.04
CA LYS A 248 -7.32 -22.52 -9.17
C LYS A 248 -5.90 -23.06 -9.21
N SER A 249 -5.79 -24.30 -9.63
CA SER A 249 -4.52 -24.95 -9.86
C SER A 249 -4.60 -25.75 -11.14
N ILE A 250 -3.47 -25.88 -11.81
CA ILE A 250 -3.30 -26.75 -12.97
C ILE A 250 -2.36 -27.87 -12.52
N ASN A 251 -2.94 -29.06 -12.39
CA ASN A 251 -2.31 -30.31 -11.96
C ASN A 251 -1.76 -30.33 -10.52
N TYR A 252 -2.12 -29.36 -9.66
CA TYR A 252 -1.62 -29.29 -8.28
C TYR A 252 -0.10 -29.18 -8.18
N GLU A 253 0.54 -28.58 -9.20
CA GLU A 253 1.99 -28.37 -9.24
C GLU A 253 2.48 -27.49 -8.09
N TRP A 254 1.62 -26.62 -7.56
CA TRP A 254 1.95 -25.80 -6.39
C TRP A 254 2.42 -26.63 -5.20
N LYS A 255 1.86 -27.83 -5.00
CA LYS A 255 2.27 -28.74 -3.91
C LYS A 255 3.72 -29.21 -4.04
N GLN A 256 4.23 -29.23 -5.27
CA GLN A 256 5.59 -29.66 -5.63
C GLN A 256 6.59 -28.51 -5.67
N TYR A 257 6.13 -27.27 -5.45
CA TYR A 257 7.02 -26.13 -5.24
C TYR A 257 7.86 -26.35 -4.00
N GLU A 258 9.14 -25.99 -4.06
CA GLU A 258 10.11 -26.25 -3.00
C GLU A 258 10.50 -24.95 -2.30
N ILE A 259 10.37 -24.92 -0.99
CA ILE A 259 10.96 -23.90 -0.12
C ILE A 259 12.11 -24.58 0.61
N ASN A 260 13.33 -24.04 0.48
CA ASN A 260 14.53 -24.61 1.08
C ASN A 260 14.73 -26.11 0.77
N GLY A 261 14.38 -26.52 -0.47
CA GLY A 261 14.50 -27.90 -0.95
C GLY A 261 13.45 -28.87 -0.40
N ILE A 262 12.46 -28.38 0.38
CA ILE A 262 11.36 -29.19 0.91
C ILE A 262 10.08 -28.79 0.17
N LYS A 263 9.29 -29.79 -0.23
CA LYS A 263 8.04 -29.56 -0.97
C LYS A 263 6.99 -28.92 -0.08
N LEU A 264 6.19 -28.00 -0.63
CA LEU A 264 5.08 -27.36 0.09
C LEU A 264 4.12 -28.36 0.73
N GLU A 265 3.81 -29.46 0.06
CA GLU A 265 2.94 -30.50 0.61
C GLU A 265 3.44 -31.07 1.94
N GLN A 266 4.75 -31.17 2.13
CA GLN A 266 5.35 -31.73 3.36
C GLN A 266 5.25 -30.76 4.53
N TYR A 267 5.29 -29.45 4.28
CA TYR A 267 5.00 -28.46 5.31
C TYR A 267 3.52 -28.51 5.70
N ILE A 268 2.63 -28.57 4.72
CA ILE A 268 1.18 -28.54 4.93
C ILE A 268 0.66 -29.81 5.62
N SER A 269 1.25 -30.97 5.32
CA SER A 269 0.93 -32.23 6.01
C SER A 269 1.47 -32.30 7.44
N GLY A 270 2.31 -31.34 7.84
CA GLY A 270 3.00 -31.34 9.13
C GLY A 270 4.16 -32.35 9.21
N GLU A 271 4.65 -32.85 8.06
CA GLU A 271 5.84 -33.71 8.00
C GLU A 271 7.13 -32.94 8.29
N ASN A 272 7.16 -31.64 7.97
CA ASN A 272 8.31 -30.78 8.16
C ASN A 272 7.91 -29.44 8.79
N ASP A 273 8.82 -28.91 9.60
CA ASP A 273 8.72 -27.59 10.20
C ASP A 273 9.37 -26.54 9.28
N LEU A 274 8.71 -25.40 9.09
CA LEU A 274 9.27 -24.29 8.32
C LEU A 274 10.02 -23.33 9.25
N PHE A 275 11.34 -23.24 9.07
CA PHE A 275 12.17 -22.29 9.82
C PHE A 275 12.08 -20.90 9.19
N VAL A 276 11.70 -19.93 10.01
CA VAL A 276 11.49 -18.54 9.63
C VAL A 276 12.35 -17.67 10.54
N TYR A 277 12.76 -16.51 10.07
CA TYR A 277 13.37 -15.50 10.94
C TYR A 277 12.94 -14.11 10.50
N GLU A 278 13.21 -13.15 11.37
CA GLU A 278 13.04 -11.74 11.11
C GLU A 278 14.24 -10.99 11.67
N HIS A 279 14.64 -9.93 10.98
CA HIS A 279 15.85 -9.19 11.31
C HIS A 279 15.64 -7.70 11.05
N LYS A 280 16.08 -6.88 12.00
CA LYS A 280 15.79 -5.44 12.06
C LYS A 280 16.34 -4.65 10.87
N TYR A 281 17.49 -5.04 10.33
CA TYR A 281 18.19 -4.30 9.27
C TYR A 281 18.03 -4.90 7.87
N GLY A 282 17.10 -5.84 7.71
CA GLY A 282 16.78 -6.46 6.43
C GLY A 282 17.15 -7.93 6.36
N PHE A 283 16.90 -8.51 5.20
CA PHE A 283 16.96 -9.95 4.96
C PHE A 283 18.37 -10.43 4.58
N LEU A 284 18.65 -11.66 4.98
CA LEU A 284 19.81 -12.48 4.65
C LEU A 284 19.37 -13.75 3.89
N TYR A 285 19.94 -13.99 2.72
CA TYR A 285 19.66 -15.24 2.01
C TYR A 285 20.24 -16.42 2.78
N ASN A 286 19.39 -17.37 3.15
CA ASN A 286 19.79 -18.57 3.85
C ASN A 286 19.08 -19.80 3.29
N THR A 287 19.77 -20.95 3.30
CA THR A 287 19.24 -22.22 2.77
C THR A 287 18.35 -22.98 3.75
N LYS A 288 18.39 -22.63 5.04
CA LYS A 288 17.59 -23.24 6.11
C LYS A 288 16.42 -22.35 6.51
N PHE A 289 16.65 -21.05 6.64
CA PHE A 289 15.64 -20.10 7.12
C PHE A 289 15.04 -19.27 5.99
N ASN A 290 13.77 -18.89 6.14
CA ASN A 290 13.11 -17.90 5.29
C ASN A 290 12.91 -16.62 6.08
N ASP A 291 13.30 -15.49 5.51
CA ASP A 291 12.90 -14.20 6.08
C ASP A 291 11.38 -14.04 5.91
N ILE A 292 10.70 -13.64 6.99
CA ILE A 292 9.23 -13.55 7.04
C ILE A 292 8.65 -12.57 6.00
N ASP A 293 9.44 -11.59 5.56
CA ASP A 293 9.08 -10.56 4.61
C ASP A 293 9.33 -10.90 3.13
N LEU A 294 9.94 -12.05 2.85
CA LEU A 294 10.17 -12.48 1.47
C LEU A 294 8.86 -12.75 0.73
N ASN A 295 8.91 -12.54 -0.60
CA ASN A 295 7.80 -12.81 -1.51
C ASN A 295 7.26 -14.24 -1.38
N VAL A 296 8.14 -15.21 -1.08
CA VAL A 296 7.73 -16.61 -0.89
C VAL A 296 6.79 -16.78 0.30
N MET A 297 7.06 -16.07 1.40
CA MET A 297 6.22 -16.08 2.60
C MET A 297 4.90 -15.35 2.37
N GLN A 298 4.92 -14.26 1.59
CA GLN A 298 3.71 -13.58 1.15
C GLN A 298 2.79 -14.53 0.34
N ILE A 299 3.33 -15.23 -0.66
CA ILE A 299 2.53 -16.19 -1.46
C ILE A 299 2.04 -17.35 -0.60
N LEU A 300 2.89 -17.89 0.28
CA LEU A 300 2.53 -18.99 1.17
C LEU A 300 1.37 -18.63 2.11
N SER A 301 1.31 -17.40 2.61
CA SER A 301 0.19 -16.93 3.44
C SER A 301 -1.16 -16.98 2.72
N GLY A 302 -1.18 -16.78 1.39
CA GLY A 302 -2.39 -16.93 0.58
C GLY A 302 -2.87 -18.38 0.48
N ILE A 303 -1.93 -19.34 0.38
CA ILE A 303 -2.25 -20.78 0.43
C ILE A 303 -2.84 -21.15 1.79
N PHE A 304 -2.21 -20.67 2.87
CA PHE A 304 -2.65 -20.91 4.24
C PHE A 304 -4.12 -20.50 4.44
N LYS A 305 -4.49 -19.30 3.99
CA LYS A 305 -5.86 -18.78 4.09
C LYS A 305 -6.88 -19.63 3.31
N LYS A 306 -6.46 -20.33 2.26
CA LYS A 306 -7.35 -21.14 1.40
C LYS A 306 -7.53 -22.57 1.86
N GLU A 307 -6.44 -23.22 2.24
CA GLU A 307 -6.42 -24.62 2.66
C GLU A 307 -7.02 -24.84 4.06
N SER A 308 -7.50 -23.78 4.70
CA SER A 308 -8.10 -23.86 6.04
C SER A 308 -7.16 -24.44 7.11
N LEU A 309 -5.87 -24.15 6.96
CA LEU A 309 -4.82 -24.67 7.83
C LEU A 309 -4.79 -23.89 9.15
N SER A 310 -4.41 -24.56 10.22
CA SER A 310 -3.98 -23.91 11.45
C SER A 310 -2.46 -23.73 11.46
N LEU A 311 -1.97 -22.63 12.02
CA LEU A 311 -0.55 -22.30 12.16
C LEU A 311 -0.21 -22.12 13.63
N VAL A 312 0.74 -22.93 14.11
CA VAL A 312 1.38 -22.74 15.41
C VAL A 312 2.77 -22.16 15.17
N VAL A 313 3.07 -21.04 15.83
CA VAL A 313 4.38 -20.40 15.82
C VAL A 313 5.09 -20.75 17.13
N GLU A 314 6.29 -21.30 17.03
CA GLU A 314 7.16 -21.55 18.17
C GLU A 314 8.45 -20.75 18.05
N GLU A 315 9.08 -20.43 19.18
CA GLU A 315 10.38 -19.76 19.20
C GLU A 315 11.48 -20.76 18.83
N TYR A 316 12.40 -20.35 17.95
CA TYR A 316 13.59 -21.13 17.64
C TYR A 316 14.76 -20.65 18.51
N TYR A 317 15.34 -21.56 19.28
CA TYR A 317 16.46 -21.28 20.22
C TYR A 317 17.84 -21.70 19.71
N GLY A 318 17.96 -22.16 18.46
CA GLY A 318 19.25 -22.55 17.91
C GLY A 318 19.97 -21.39 17.22
N ASP A 319 21.11 -21.70 16.61
CA ASP A 319 21.89 -20.70 15.88
C ASP A 319 21.10 -20.17 14.69
N LEU A 320 20.96 -18.85 14.65
CA LEU A 320 20.35 -18.09 13.56
C LEU A 320 21.35 -17.92 12.41
N PRO A 321 20.90 -17.61 11.19
CA PRO A 321 21.78 -17.52 10.03
C PRO A 321 22.65 -16.25 9.99
N PHE A 322 22.77 -15.53 11.12
CA PHE A 322 23.61 -14.36 11.27
C PHE A 322 25.06 -14.83 11.34
N ASP A 323 25.86 -14.53 10.32
CA ASP A 323 27.26 -14.97 10.27
C ASP A 323 28.07 -14.18 11.33
N GLU A 324 28.96 -14.84 12.10
CA GLU A 324 29.80 -14.20 13.13
C GLU A 324 30.68 -13.06 12.56
N SER A 325 30.84 -13.00 11.24
CA SER A 325 31.63 -12.02 10.51
C SER A 325 30.88 -10.70 10.25
N GLU A 326 29.56 -10.68 10.42
CA GLU A 326 28.73 -9.49 10.27
C GLU A 326 28.48 -8.91 11.67
N SER A 327 28.77 -7.62 11.85
CA SER A 327 28.73 -6.93 13.15
C SER A 327 27.29 -6.67 13.64
N TYR A 328 26.48 -7.71 13.75
CA TYR A 328 25.09 -7.63 14.24
C TYR A 328 25.04 -8.11 15.69
N ASP A 329 24.29 -7.40 16.52
CA ASP A 329 24.06 -7.83 17.89
C ASP A 329 23.06 -8.99 17.87
N GLU A 330 23.20 -9.99 18.76
CA GLU A 330 22.24 -11.12 18.88
C GLU A 330 20.78 -10.66 19.10
N ASP A 331 20.59 -9.41 19.55
CA ASP A 331 19.29 -8.76 19.77
C ASP A 331 18.63 -8.21 18.48
N ASP A 332 19.31 -8.27 17.33
CA ASP A 332 18.82 -7.69 16.07
C ASP A 332 17.95 -8.65 15.22
N GLY A 333 17.71 -9.88 15.70
CA GLY A 333 16.84 -10.83 14.99
C GLY A 333 16.23 -11.92 15.86
N ILE A 334 15.13 -12.50 15.36
CA ILE A 334 14.35 -13.53 16.07
C ILE A 334 14.08 -14.70 15.13
N GLY A 335 14.22 -15.92 15.65
CA GLY A 335 13.89 -17.15 14.95
C GLY A 335 12.52 -17.70 15.32
N PHE A 336 11.82 -18.24 14.33
CA PHE A 336 10.53 -18.88 14.47
C PHE A 336 10.50 -20.25 13.81
N ILE A 337 9.64 -21.12 14.33
CA ILE A 337 9.27 -22.39 13.72
C ILE A 337 7.78 -22.32 13.38
N PHE A 338 7.45 -22.43 12.10
CA PHE A 338 6.08 -22.48 11.61
C PHE A 338 5.66 -23.94 11.45
N LYS A 339 4.63 -24.32 12.21
CA LYS A 339 4.03 -25.66 12.17
C LYS A 339 2.63 -25.57 11.65
N PHE A 340 2.43 -26.04 10.43
CA PHE A 340 1.11 -26.08 9.80
C PHE A 340 0.37 -27.36 10.22
N LYS A 341 -0.93 -27.24 10.40
CA LYS A 341 -1.84 -28.35 10.64
C LYS A 341 -3.03 -28.26 9.71
N ASN A 342 -3.25 -29.29 8.92
CA ASN A 342 -4.46 -29.40 8.11
C ASN A 342 -5.62 -29.98 8.93
N ASP A 343 -6.14 -29.17 9.85
CA ASP A 343 -7.23 -29.54 10.76
C ASP A 343 -8.58 -28.89 10.39
N GLY A 344 -8.60 -27.99 9.40
CA GLY A 344 -9.79 -27.27 8.97
C GLY A 344 -10.26 -26.18 9.93
N LEU A 345 -9.49 -25.86 10.97
CA LEU A 345 -9.90 -24.92 12.02
C LEU A 345 -9.48 -23.47 11.76
N LYS A 346 -8.50 -23.23 10.88
CA LYS A 346 -7.97 -21.88 10.59
C LYS A 346 -7.49 -21.10 11.82
N THR A 347 -6.87 -21.80 12.78
CA THR A 347 -6.40 -21.14 14.00
C THR A 347 -4.97 -20.65 13.84
N PHE A 348 -4.67 -19.51 14.45
CA PHE A 348 -3.31 -19.01 14.59
C PHE A 348 -2.96 -18.97 16.08
N THR A 349 -1.82 -19.52 16.45
CA THR A 349 -1.35 -19.53 17.84
C THR A 349 0.10 -19.12 17.89
N CYS A 350 0.39 -18.06 18.65
CA CYS A 350 1.74 -17.59 18.90
C CYS A 350 1.87 -17.26 20.40
N PRO A 351 2.94 -17.71 21.09
CA PRO A 351 3.22 -17.29 22.45
C PRO A 351 3.28 -15.76 22.55
N SER A 352 2.59 -15.17 23.53
CA SER A 352 2.57 -13.71 23.72
C SER A 352 3.98 -13.13 23.89
N ALA A 353 4.87 -13.84 24.59
CA ALA A 353 6.26 -13.45 24.75
C ALA A 353 7.03 -13.37 23.40
N LEU A 354 6.74 -14.29 22.47
CA LEU A 354 7.37 -14.31 21.15
C LEU A 354 6.82 -13.19 20.26
N LEU A 355 5.49 -13.02 20.23
CA LEU A 355 4.84 -11.93 19.51
C LEU A 355 5.33 -10.56 20.02
N ARG A 356 5.47 -10.41 21.34
CA ARG A 356 6.02 -9.20 21.95
C ARG A 356 7.43 -8.89 21.43
N LYS A 357 8.34 -9.88 21.43
CA LYS A 357 9.70 -9.70 20.91
C LYS A 357 9.69 -9.25 19.44
N GLU A 358 8.85 -9.86 18.60
CA GLU A 358 8.73 -9.50 17.18
C GLU A 358 8.22 -8.06 16.99
N ILE A 359 7.19 -7.68 17.74
CA ILE A 359 6.67 -6.31 17.69
C ILE A 359 7.75 -5.31 18.14
N GLU A 360 8.50 -5.63 19.21
CA GLU A 360 9.62 -4.82 19.73
C GLU A 360 10.76 -4.67 18.71
N LEU A 361 11.07 -5.73 17.96
CA LEU A 361 12.07 -5.72 16.89
C LEU A 361 11.70 -4.73 15.77
N ASN A 362 10.40 -4.64 15.46
CA ASN A 362 9.84 -3.86 14.36
C ASN A 362 9.39 -2.43 14.73
N VAL A 363 9.73 -1.92 15.92
CA VAL A 363 9.37 -0.55 16.31
C VAL A 363 10.23 0.48 15.59
N SER A 364 9.89 0.77 14.32
CA SER A 364 10.41 1.92 13.58
C SER A 364 9.30 2.99 13.40
N GLU A 365 9.27 3.95 14.34
CA GLU A 365 8.52 5.23 14.32
C GLU A 365 6.97 5.16 14.38
N PRO A 366 6.28 6.32 14.40
CA PRO A 366 5.81 7.14 15.53
C PRO A 366 4.68 6.47 16.36
N PRO A 367 4.24 7.06 17.48
CA PRO A 367 3.39 6.36 18.45
C PRO A 367 1.93 6.42 17.95
N THR A 368 1.58 5.45 17.12
CA THR A 368 0.28 5.32 16.44
C THR A 368 -0.35 3.99 16.77
N ARG A 369 -1.69 3.90 16.67
CA ARG A 369 -2.40 2.64 16.80
C ARG A 369 -2.00 1.71 15.66
N ARG A 370 -1.67 0.46 16.00
CA ARG A 370 -1.28 -0.58 15.06
C ARG A 370 -2.24 -1.76 15.16
N LEU A 371 -2.22 -2.58 14.12
CA LEU A 371 -2.96 -3.83 14.03
C LEU A 371 -2.00 -5.00 14.26
N ILE A 372 -2.32 -5.91 15.18
CA ILE A 372 -1.54 -7.12 15.47
C ILE A 372 -2.42 -8.37 15.26
N PRO A 373 -1.86 -9.58 15.11
CA PRO A 373 -2.70 -10.76 14.93
C PRO A 373 -3.49 -11.08 16.20
N CYS A 374 -4.70 -11.64 16.06
CA CYS A 374 -5.35 -12.35 17.15
C CYS A 374 -4.59 -13.66 17.41
N TYR A 375 -3.62 -13.62 18.35
CA TYR A 375 -2.66 -14.70 18.61
C TYR A 375 -3.17 -15.81 19.53
N ASN A 376 -4.36 -15.63 20.10
CA ASN A 376 -4.99 -16.57 21.02
C ASN A 376 -6.51 -16.52 20.85
N GLU A 377 -7.14 -17.69 20.66
CA GLU A 377 -8.58 -17.83 20.45
C GLU A 377 -9.42 -17.24 21.59
N TYR A 378 -8.84 -17.14 22.80
CA TYR A 378 -9.46 -16.47 23.94
C TYR A 378 -9.90 -15.02 23.62
N TYR A 379 -9.19 -14.33 22.73
CA TYR A 379 -9.48 -12.95 22.31
C TYR A 379 -10.38 -12.87 21.06
N SER A 380 -10.84 -13.99 20.51
CA SER A 380 -11.55 -13.99 19.23
C SER A 380 -12.84 -13.16 19.25
N ASP A 381 -13.54 -13.07 20.38
CA ASP A 381 -14.79 -12.32 20.53
C ASP A 381 -14.60 -10.78 20.58
N ILE A 382 -13.36 -10.34 20.81
CA ILE A 382 -12.97 -8.92 20.82
C ILE A 382 -12.07 -8.53 19.64
N SER A 383 -11.91 -9.45 18.67
CA SER A 383 -11.12 -9.27 17.47
C SER A 383 -11.90 -8.58 16.34
N ILE A 384 -11.18 -8.01 15.38
CA ILE A 384 -11.74 -7.40 14.17
C ILE A 384 -11.34 -8.18 12.91
N CYS A 385 -12.22 -8.20 11.90
CA CYS A 385 -11.95 -8.85 10.61
C CYS A 385 -11.48 -7.83 9.56
N GLU A 386 -10.81 -8.32 8.51
CA GLU A 386 -10.23 -7.49 7.43
C GLU A 386 -11.21 -6.47 6.82
N GLY A 387 -12.48 -6.84 6.63
CA GLY A 387 -13.50 -5.97 6.04
C GLY A 387 -13.94 -4.79 6.92
N ASP A 388 -13.67 -4.84 8.23
CA ASP A 388 -14.09 -3.84 9.20
C ASP A 388 -12.94 -2.90 9.62
N ILE A 389 -11.73 -3.16 9.12
CA ILE A 389 -10.53 -2.41 9.46
C ILE A 389 -10.49 -1.05 8.72
N PRO A 390 -10.17 0.06 9.40
CA PRO A 390 -9.97 1.35 8.75
C PRO A 390 -8.83 1.32 7.73
N LEU A 391 -9.00 2.04 6.61
CA LEU A 391 -8.02 2.08 5.52
C LEU A 391 -6.62 2.59 5.90
N ASN A 392 -6.49 3.33 7.01
CA ASN A 392 -5.27 4.04 7.39
C ASN A 392 -4.61 3.49 8.67
N ILE A 393 -4.82 2.22 9.02
CA ILE A 393 -4.11 1.61 10.16
C ILE A 393 -2.80 0.95 9.74
N ASN A 394 -1.75 1.14 10.54
CA ASN A 394 -0.47 0.48 10.33
C ASN A 394 -0.53 -0.97 10.82
N VAL A 395 0.11 -1.87 10.07
CA VAL A 395 0.40 -3.23 10.53
C VAL A 395 1.51 -3.15 11.58
N GLY A 396 1.31 -3.82 12.72
CA GLY A 396 2.23 -3.84 13.84
C GLY A 396 3.04 -5.12 13.98
N SER A 397 2.75 -6.14 13.18
CA SER A 397 3.42 -7.43 13.22
C SER A 397 3.49 -8.06 11.83
N SER A 398 4.62 -8.70 11.52
CA SER A 398 4.80 -9.48 10.30
C SER A 398 3.86 -10.69 10.24
N PHE A 399 3.33 -11.14 11.39
CA PHE A 399 2.37 -12.24 11.48
C PHE A 399 0.95 -11.90 11.00
N ASN A 400 0.59 -10.62 10.84
CA ASN A 400 -0.75 -10.22 10.41
C ASN A 400 -1.20 -10.90 9.10
N ARG A 401 -0.26 -11.22 8.19
CA ARG A 401 -0.58 -11.88 6.91
C ARG A 401 -1.10 -13.31 7.07
N TRP A 402 -0.89 -13.93 8.23
CA TRP A 402 -1.24 -15.32 8.54
C TRP A 402 -2.55 -15.46 9.32
N VAL A 403 -3.28 -14.37 9.52
CA VAL A 403 -4.54 -14.38 10.25
C VAL A 403 -5.64 -13.65 9.48
N ASP A 404 -6.88 -13.93 9.87
CA ASP A 404 -8.07 -13.23 9.37
C ASP A 404 -8.76 -12.40 10.47
N LYS A 405 -8.27 -12.52 11.72
CA LYS A 405 -8.75 -11.81 12.90
C LYS A 405 -7.59 -11.05 13.54
N PHE A 406 -7.87 -9.83 13.96
CA PHE A 406 -6.85 -8.88 14.40
C PHE A 406 -7.22 -8.20 15.70
N MET A 407 -6.22 -7.65 16.38
CA MET A 407 -6.36 -6.83 17.57
C MET A 407 -5.74 -5.47 17.36
N PHE A 408 -6.30 -4.43 17.99
CA PHE A 408 -5.70 -3.11 18.01
C PHE A 408 -4.71 -2.97 19.18
N THR A 409 -3.54 -2.41 18.93
CA THR A 409 -2.64 -1.94 20.00
C THR A 409 -3.23 -0.69 20.64
N PRO A 410 -2.77 -0.25 21.83
CA PRO A 410 -3.06 1.10 22.28
C PRO A 410 -2.41 2.14 21.36
N MET A 411 -2.93 3.36 21.38
CA MET A 411 -2.17 4.52 20.91
C MET A 411 -1.20 4.91 22.02
N ILE A 412 0.09 4.71 21.80
CA ILE A 412 1.09 5.25 22.71
C ILE A 412 1.10 6.77 22.48
N SER A 413 0.95 7.59 23.50
CA SER A 413 1.18 9.03 23.39
C SER A 413 2.63 9.30 23.78
N SER A 414 3.35 10.08 22.99
CA SER A 414 4.59 10.70 23.47
C SER A 414 4.25 12.14 23.88
N PRO A 415 4.42 12.52 25.16
CA PRO A 415 5.05 11.77 26.26
C PRO A 415 4.13 10.71 26.93
N SER A 416 4.75 9.70 27.53
CA SER A 416 4.11 8.56 28.21
C SER A 416 3.26 8.92 29.44
N SER A 417 3.30 10.18 29.88
CA SER A 417 2.53 10.70 31.01
C SER A 417 1.04 10.96 30.72
N GLU A 418 0.60 10.80 29.47
CA GLU A 418 -0.78 11.09 29.03
C GLU A 418 -1.58 9.81 28.66
N PHE A 419 -1.04 8.61 28.93
CA PHE A 419 -1.75 7.37 28.61
C PHE A 419 -2.94 7.13 29.57
N ASP A 420 -4.15 7.40 29.10
CA ASP A 420 -5.41 7.07 29.79
C ASP A 420 -5.99 5.75 29.25
N LEU A 421 -5.84 4.68 30.03
CA LEU A 421 -6.33 3.35 29.69
C LEU A 421 -7.84 3.33 29.44
N GLU A 422 -8.64 4.00 30.26
CA GLU A 422 -10.10 3.98 30.14
C GLU A 422 -10.57 4.74 28.91
N GLN A 423 -9.90 5.85 28.59
CA GLN A 423 -10.17 6.58 27.34
C GLN A 423 -9.87 5.71 26.12
N GLN A 424 -8.72 5.02 26.10
CA GLN A 424 -8.30 4.16 24.99
C GLN A 424 -9.25 2.97 24.79
N LEU A 425 -9.64 2.30 25.87
CA LEU A 425 -10.59 1.20 25.85
C LEU A 425 -11.99 1.66 25.41
N SER A 426 -12.45 2.82 25.88
CA SER A 426 -13.75 3.38 25.50
C SER A 426 -13.79 3.79 24.03
N LEU A 427 -12.68 4.32 23.50
CA LEU A 427 -12.55 4.66 22.09
C LEU A 427 -12.64 3.41 21.20
N LEU A 428 -11.97 2.32 21.57
CA LEU A 428 -12.11 1.03 20.89
C LEU A 428 -13.56 0.50 20.95
N LEU A 429 -14.16 0.50 22.14
CA LEU A 429 -15.53 0.02 22.31
C LEU A 429 -16.51 0.81 21.42
N ASN A 430 -16.40 2.14 21.42
CA ASN A 430 -17.26 3.00 20.60
C ASN A 430 -17.10 2.72 19.11
N PHE A 431 -15.87 2.44 18.65
CA PHE A 431 -15.61 2.03 17.27
C PHE A 431 -16.33 0.71 16.93
N TYR A 432 -16.21 -0.32 17.77
CA TYR A 432 -16.89 -1.61 17.55
C TYR A 432 -18.42 -1.49 17.60
N ILE A 433 -18.95 -0.65 18.49
CA ILE A 433 -20.40 -0.35 18.56
C ILE A 433 -20.85 0.35 17.27
N SER A 434 -20.07 1.30 16.76
CA SER A 434 -20.42 2.05 15.54
C SER A 434 -20.51 1.17 14.29
N LEU A 435 -19.75 0.08 14.26
CA LEU A 435 -19.77 -0.94 13.20
C LEU A 435 -20.79 -2.06 13.47
N ASN A 436 -21.41 -2.09 14.64
CA ASN A 436 -22.33 -3.15 15.08
C ASN A 436 -21.68 -4.56 15.05
N ILE A 437 -20.41 -4.65 15.45
CA ILE A 437 -19.62 -5.91 15.48
C ILE A 437 -19.29 -6.40 16.89
N LEU A 438 -19.75 -5.70 17.94
CA LEU A 438 -19.50 -6.09 19.32
C LEU A 438 -20.21 -7.42 19.64
N SER A 439 -19.44 -8.44 20.03
CA SER A 439 -19.95 -9.80 20.26
C SER A 439 -20.04 -10.21 21.73
N CYS A 440 -19.52 -9.39 22.65
CA CYS A 440 -19.50 -9.63 24.09
C CYS A 440 -19.97 -8.39 24.87
N THR A 441 -20.02 -8.49 26.20
CA THR A 441 -20.38 -7.34 27.05
C THR A 441 -19.26 -6.30 27.08
N GLU A 442 -19.60 -5.04 27.35
CA GLU A 442 -18.61 -3.96 27.52
C GLU A 442 -17.52 -4.32 28.55
N ASP A 443 -17.91 -4.84 29.72
CA ASP A 443 -16.97 -5.24 30.76
C ASP A 443 -16.00 -6.32 30.28
N SER A 444 -16.52 -7.34 29.58
CA SER A 444 -15.72 -8.42 29.01
C SER A 444 -14.78 -7.89 27.92
N PHE A 445 -15.27 -6.99 27.06
CA PHE A 445 -14.49 -6.38 25.99
C PHE A 445 -13.29 -5.62 26.54
N LYS A 446 -13.55 -4.70 27.50
CA LYS A 446 -12.52 -3.87 28.13
C LYS A 446 -11.51 -4.72 28.91
N ALA A 447 -11.99 -5.72 29.66
CA ALA A 447 -11.12 -6.60 30.44
C ALA A 447 -10.16 -7.40 29.55
N LYS A 448 -10.66 -8.00 28.46
CA LYS A 448 -9.84 -8.80 27.55
C LYS A 448 -8.84 -7.95 26.76
N TYR A 449 -9.21 -6.74 26.32
CA TYR A 449 -8.25 -5.82 25.68
C TYR A 449 -7.13 -5.42 26.65
N LYS A 450 -7.48 -5.12 27.91
CA LYS A 450 -6.49 -4.81 28.96
C LYS A 450 -5.54 -5.99 29.20
N GLU A 451 -6.07 -7.20 29.31
CA GLU A 451 -5.27 -8.43 29.47
C GLU A 451 -4.32 -8.63 28.29
N CYS A 452 -4.82 -8.54 27.06
CA CYS A 452 -4.01 -8.62 25.85
C CYS A 452 -2.87 -7.58 25.84
N TRP A 453 -3.17 -6.33 26.20
CA TRP A 453 -2.16 -5.27 26.25
C TRP A 453 -1.12 -5.47 27.35
N LEU A 454 -1.48 -6.07 28.48
CA LEU A 454 -0.52 -6.46 29.54
C LEU A 454 0.38 -7.61 29.09
N GLU A 455 -0.19 -8.66 28.48
CA GLU A 455 0.56 -9.82 27.98
C GLU A 455 1.62 -9.42 26.96
N LEU A 456 1.30 -8.45 26.09
CA LEU A 456 2.20 -7.92 25.06
C LEU A 456 3.11 -6.79 25.54
N GLY A 457 3.01 -6.38 26.81
CA GLY A 457 3.87 -5.35 27.39
C GLY A 457 3.62 -3.93 26.86
N PHE A 458 2.44 -3.66 26.30
CA PHE A 458 2.07 -2.31 25.87
C PHE A 458 1.69 -1.39 27.03
N ILE A 459 1.26 -1.99 28.14
CA ILE A 459 0.90 -1.31 29.39
C ILE A 459 1.53 -2.04 30.58
N ASN A 460 1.74 -1.33 31.69
CA ASN A 460 2.34 -1.85 32.93
C ASN A 460 1.30 -2.22 33.98
#